data_AF-A0AAV4HJ70-F1
#
_entry.id   AF-A0AAV4HJ70-F1
#
_cell.length_a   1.000
_cell.length_b   1.000
_cell.length_c   1.000
_cell.angle_alpha   90.00
_cell.angle_beta   90.00
_cell.angle_gamma   90.00
#
_symmetry.space_group_name_H-M   'P 1'
#
loop_
_entity.id
_entity.type
_entity.pdbx_description
1 polymer ?
#
loop_
_entity_poly.entity_id
_entity_poly.type
_entity_poly.pdbx_seq_one_letter_code
_entity_poly.pdbx_strand_id
1 'polypeptide(L)'
;MEIVGPSKRRIAGIVIEMFWCIGLFIETGIAYSLRDWSHFQITISMFNIVIVVIFIVFVPESARWLLQKGRTDEAAKIIQRAAEENGVVLSEKAKNLDEIEIEGEGEKIWHMLTHPVLLVRSLIVFFNW
;
A
#
# COMPACT_ATOMS: atom_id res chain seq x y z
N MET A 1 -0.03 -1.93 4.48
CA MET A 1 1.24 -1.39 5.01
C MET A 1 2.29 -2.50 5.10
N GLU A 2 2.74 -2.96 3.94
CA GLU A 2 3.74 -4.02 3.85
C GLU A 2 5.15 -3.51 4.17
N ILE A 3 5.49 -2.33 3.62
CA ILE A 3 6.81 -1.69 3.71
C ILE A 3 7.07 -1.07 5.10
N VAL A 4 6.03 -0.95 5.94
CA VAL A 4 6.12 -0.34 7.27
C VAL A 4 6.17 -1.41 8.36
N GLY A 5 7.21 -1.33 9.19
CA GLY A 5 7.38 -2.21 10.35
C GLY A 5 6.20 -2.13 11.34
N PRO A 6 5.87 -3.21 12.07
CA PRO A 6 4.66 -3.30 12.91
C PRO A 6 4.48 -2.15 13.90
N SER A 7 5.56 -1.65 14.49
CA SER A 7 5.53 -0.56 15.46
C SER A 7 5.06 0.78 14.86
N LYS A 8 5.32 1.02 13.58
CA LYS A 8 5.01 2.28 12.89
C LYS A 8 3.71 2.22 12.08
N ARG A 9 3.07 1.05 11.95
CA ARG A 9 1.85 0.88 11.15
C ARG A 9 0.72 1.81 11.60
N ARG A 10 0.51 1.98 12.90
CA ARG A 10 -0.54 2.91 13.40
C ARG A 10 -0.34 4.33 12.88
N ILE A 11 0.88 4.85 13.00
CA ILE A 11 1.21 6.22 12.60
C ILE A 11 1.08 6.37 11.08
N ALA A 12 1.61 5.41 10.31
CA ALA A 12 1.49 5.44 8.86
C ALA A 12 0.03 5.41 8.39
N GLY A 13 -0.85 4.65 9.07
CA GLY A 13 -2.29 4.69 8.82
C GLY A 13 -2.90 6.08 9.06
N ILE A 14 -2.59 6.70 10.21
CA ILE A 14 -3.06 8.06 10.54
C ILE A 14 -2.60 9.08 9.51
N VAL A 15 -1.35 8.99 9.05
CA VAL A 15 -0.80 9.89 8.04
C VAL A 15 -1.55 9.75 6.70
N ILE A 16 -1.91 8.53 6.29
CA ILE A 16 -2.72 8.30 5.08
C ILE A 16 -4.07 9.01 5.21
N GLU A 17 -4.75 8.89 6.35
CA GLU A 17 -6.04 9.56 6.59
C GLU A 17 -5.90 11.09 6.62
N MET A 18 -4.79 11.62 7.15
CA MET A 18 -4.51 13.05 7.11
C MET A 18 -4.41 13.56 5.66
N PHE A 19 -3.70 12.84 4.78
CA PHE A 19 -3.61 13.19 3.37
C PHE A 19 -4.98 13.13 2.68
N TRP A 20 -5.83 12.16 3.04
CA TRP A 20 -7.21 12.09 2.56
C TRP A 20 -8.01 13.35 2.92
N CYS A 21 -8.02 13.73 4.20
CA CYS A 21 -8.70 14.94 4.67
C CYS A 21 -8.19 16.21 3.98
N ILE A 22 -6.86 16.37 3.87
CA ILE A 22 -6.25 17.51 3.17
C ILE A 22 -6.67 17.54 1.71
N GLY A 23 -6.66 16.38 1.04
CA GLY A 23 -7.13 16.23 -0.33
C GLY A 23 -8.55 16.73 -0.51
N LEU A 24 -9.47 16.35 0.38
CA LEU A 24 -10.88 16.82 0.34
C LEU A 24 -11.01 18.34 0.50
N PHE A 25 -10.23 18.96 1.39
CA PHE A 25 -10.25 20.42 1.55
C PHE A 25 -9.75 21.14 0.29
N ILE A 26 -8.65 20.64 -0.30
CA ILE A 26 -8.11 21.19 -1.55
C ILE A 26 -9.12 21.01 -2.68
N GLU A 27 -9.68 19.81 -2.84
CA GLU A 27 -10.69 19.50 -3.84
C GLU A 27 -11.91 20.44 -3.72
N THR A 28 -12.41 20.65 -2.51
CA THR A 28 -13.52 21.58 -2.25
C THR A 28 -13.16 23.02 -2.63
N GLY A 29 -11.93 23.46 -2.33
CA GLY A 29 -11.45 24.79 -2.73
C GLY A 29 -11.35 24.96 -4.25
N ILE A 30 -10.92 23.91 -4.95
CA ILE A 30 -10.88 23.89 -6.42
C ILE A 30 -12.31 23.91 -6.99
N ALA A 31 -13.22 23.11 -6.43
CA ALA A 31 -14.63 23.07 -6.85
C ALA A 31 -15.32 24.42 -6.68
N TYR A 32 -15.01 25.14 -5.60
CA TYR A 32 -15.53 26.48 -5.37
C TYR A 32 -15.04 27.48 -6.44
N SER A 33 -13.77 27.35 -6.85
CA SER A 33 -13.15 28.24 -7.84
C SER A 33 -13.61 27.91 -9.27
N LEU A 34 -13.70 26.62 -9.61
CA LEU A 34 -14.12 26.11 -10.91
C LEU A 34 -15.58 25.66 -10.83
N ARG A 35 -16.48 26.62 -11.04
CA ARG A 35 -17.93 26.38 -10.99
C ARG A 35 -18.48 25.56 -12.16
N ASP A 36 -17.71 25.44 -13.24
CA ASP A 36 -18.01 24.54 -14.35
C ASP A 36 -17.50 23.13 -14.04
N TRP A 37 -18.43 22.16 -14.03
CA TRP A 37 -18.15 20.79 -13.66
C TRP A 37 -17.14 20.09 -14.59
N SER A 38 -17.07 20.49 -15.87
CA SER A 38 -16.18 19.87 -16.86
C SER A 38 -14.74 20.30 -16.60
N HIS A 39 -14.52 21.59 -16.36
CA HIS A 39 -13.20 22.13 -16.03
C HIS A 39 -12.67 21.55 -14.73
N PHE A 40 -13.54 21.45 -13.71
CA PHE A 40 -13.20 20.80 -12.44
C PHE A 40 -12.72 19.35 -12.62
N GLN A 41 -13.48 18.54 -13.35
CA GLN A 41 -13.15 17.14 -13.63
C GLN A 41 -11.83 16.98 -14.40
N ILE A 42 -11.59 17.82 -15.41
CA ILE A 42 -10.33 17.79 -16.18
C ILE A 42 -9.14 18.15 -15.28
N THR A 43 -9.26 19.19 -14.45
CA THR A 43 -8.18 19.62 -13.55
C THR A 43 -7.80 18.51 -12.56
N ILE A 44 -8.78 17.87 -11.92
CA ILE A 44 -8.53 16.79 -10.97
C ILE A 44 -7.95 15.55 -11.66
N SER A 45 -8.47 15.21 -12.83
CA SER A 45 -7.97 14.05 -13.60
C SER A 45 -6.52 14.25 -14.00
N MET A 46 -6.17 15.44 -14.49
CA MET A 46 -4.79 15.78 -14.85
C MET A 46 -3.86 15.70 -13.64
N PHE A 47 -4.28 16.24 -12.49
CA PHE A 47 -3.51 16.16 -11.25
C PHE A 47 -3.29 14.71 -10.79
N ASN A 48 -4.33 13.87 -10.85
CA ASN A 48 -4.23 12.45 -10.53
C ASN A 48 -3.26 11.71 -11.44
N ILE A 49 -3.28 11.96 -12.76
CA ILE A 49 -2.36 11.33 -13.71
C ILE A 49 -0.91 11.65 -13.35
N VAL A 50 -0.61 12.93 -13.05
CA VAL A 50 0.73 13.34 -12.64
C VAL A 50 1.18 12.60 -11.38
N ILE A 51 0.30 12.50 -10.38
CA ILE A 51 0.60 11.76 -9.15
C ILE A 51 0.87 10.29 -9.47
N VAL A 52 0.01 9.61 -10.24
CA VAL A 52 0.19 8.19 -10.58
C VAL A 52 1.53 7.95 -11.28
N VAL A 53 1.91 8.81 -12.22
CA VAL A 53 3.21 8.70 -12.90
C VAL A 53 4.37 8.82 -11.91
N ILE A 54 4.30 9.77 -10.97
CA ILE A 54 5.30 9.90 -9.90
C ILE A 54 5.35 8.61 -9.07
N PHE A 55 4.21 8.06 -8.67
CA PHE A 55 4.18 6.82 -7.87
C PHE A 55 4.82 5.64 -8.61
N ILE A 56 4.53 5.45 -9.91
CA ILE A 56 5.11 4.37 -10.73
C ILE A 56 6.64 4.50 -10.83
N VAL A 57 7.18 5.72 -10.90
CA VAL A 57 8.62 5.94 -11.08
C VAL A 57 9.40 5.78 -9.76
N PHE A 58 8.83 6.25 -8.65
CA PHE A 58 9.57 6.36 -7.39
C PHE A 58 9.28 5.25 -6.38
N VAL A 59 8.09 4.64 -6.42
CA VAL A 59 7.70 3.62 -5.44
C VAL A 59 8.11 2.24 -5.96
N PRO A 60 8.99 1.51 -5.26
CA PRO A 60 9.35 0.16 -5.66
C PRO A 60 8.16 -0.78 -5.51
N GLU A 61 8.15 -1.83 -6.33
CA GLU A 61 7.17 -2.91 -6.24
C GLU A 61 7.23 -3.60 -4.86
N SER A 62 6.12 -4.21 -4.45
CA SER A 62 6.05 -4.98 -3.20
C SER A 62 7.06 -6.14 -3.21
N ALA A 63 7.95 -6.18 -2.21
CA ALA A 63 8.92 -7.26 -2.05
C ALA A 63 8.21 -8.62 -1.86
N ARG A 64 7.11 -8.66 -1.10
CA ARG A 64 6.31 -9.88 -0.93
C ARG A 64 5.67 -10.34 -2.23
N TRP A 65 5.14 -9.42 -3.04
CA TRP A 65 4.55 -9.75 -4.34
C TRP A 65 5.60 -10.31 -5.30
N LEU A 66 6.80 -9.71 -5.34
CA LEU A 66 7.92 -10.21 -6.13
C LEU A 66 8.34 -11.63 -5.71
N LEU A 67 8.41 -11.88 -4.40
CA LEU A 67 8.66 -13.22 -3.86
C LEU A 67 7.57 -14.21 -4.31
N GLN A 68 6.28 -13.84 -4.22
CA GLN A 68 5.17 -14.70 -4.67
C GLN A 68 5.22 -15.02 -6.17
N LYS A 69 5.85 -14.16 -6.96
CA LYS A 69 6.08 -14.36 -8.40
C LYS A 69 7.37 -15.10 -8.73
N GLY A 70 8.12 -15.56 -7.73
CA GLY A 70 9.42 -16.21 -7.91
C GLY A 70 10.53 -15.27 -8.36
N ARG A 71 10.34 -13.94 -8.26
CA ARG A 71 11.33 -12.91 -8.62
C ARG A 71 12.18 -12.56 -7.39
N THR A 72 12.90 -13.53 -6.87
CA THR A 72 13.65 -13.42 -5.60
C THR A 72 14.81 -12.43 -5.68
N ASP A 73 15.51 -12.36 -6.82
CA ASP A 73 16.59 -11.39 -7.06
C ASP A 73 16.15 -9.92 -6.90
N GLU A 74 14.96 -9.59 -7.39
CA GLU A 74 14.43 -8.23 -7.32
C GLU A 74 13.96 -7.89 -5.91
N ALA A 75 13.31 -8.85 -5.24
CA ALA A 75 12.95 -8.72 -3.83
C ALA A 75 14.21 -8.52 -2.95
N ALA A 76 15.29 -9.25 -3.22
CA ALA A 76 16.56 -9.14 -2.50
C ALA A 76 17.15 -7.73 -2.61
N LYS A 77 17.17 -7.15 -3.82
CA LYS A 77 17.65 -5.77 -4.04
C LYS A 77 16.84 -4.74 -3.26
N ILE A 78 15.52 -4.87 -3.24
CA ILE A 78 14.64 -3.94 -2.50
C ILE A 78 14.87 -4.06 -1.00
N ILE A 79 14.94 -5.30 -0.48
CA ILE A 79 15.16 -5.55 0.96
C ILE A 79 16.55 -5.08 1.40
N GLN A 80 17.58 -5.32 0.59
CA GLN A 80 18.94 -4.87 0.86
C GLN A 80 19.01 -3.34 0.91
N ARG A 81 18.44 -2.66 -0.10
CA ARG A 81 18.39 -1.19 -0.11
C ARG A 81 17.65 -0.64 1.12
N ALA A 82 16.51 -1.24 1.48
CA ALA A 82 15.79 -0.85 2.68
C ALA A 82 16.60 -1.07 3.95
N ALA A 83 17.39 -2.15 4.03
CA ALA A 83 18.27 -2.43 5.16
C ALA A 83 19.41 -1.41 5.28
N GLU A 84 20.00 -1.02 4.15
CA GLU A 84 21.02 0.03 4.07
C GLU A 84 20.46 1.39 4.51
N GLU A 85 19.28 1.78 4.01
CA GLU A 85 18.61 3.03 4.38
C GLU A 85 18.21 3.07 5.87
N ASN A 86 17.87 1.92 6.46
CA ASN A 86 17.52 1.80 7.88
C ASN A 86 18.73 1.52 8.79
N GLY A 87 19.93 1.31 8.24
CA GLY A 87 21.13 0.96 9.01
C GLY A 87 21.04 -0.39 9.73
N VAL A 88 20.29 -1.35 9.18
CA VAL A 88 20.05 -2.68 9.78
C VAL A 88 20.84 -3.74 9.03
N VAL A 89 21.51 -4.64 9.76
CA VAL A 89 22.15 -5.82 9.17
C VAL A 89 21.11 -6.92 8.98
N LEU A 90 20.95 -7.41 7.75
CA LEU A 90 20.03 -8.50 7.45
C LEU A 90 20.47 -9.81 8.13
N SER A 91 19.53 -10.52 8.74
CA SER A 91 19.75 -11.89 9.23
C SER A 91 20.01 -12.85 8.07
N GLU A 92 20.74 -13.95 8.30
CA GLU A 92 21.02 -14.97 7.27
C GLU A 92 19.74 -15.48 6.56
N LYS A 93 18.65 -15.68 7.31
CA LYS A 93 17.35 -16.07 6.74
C LYS A 93 16.72 -15.01 5.82
N ALA A 94 17.02 -13.73 6.05
CA ALA A 94 16.54 -12.63 5.21
C ALA A 94 17.46 -12.38 3.99
N LYS A 95 18.68 -12.93 4.00
CA LYS A 95 19.58 -12.95 2.85
C LYS A 95 19.23 -14.10 1.90
N ASN A 96 18.85 -15.26 2.45
CA ASN A 96 18.44 -16.44 1.67
C ASN A 96 16.92 -16.42 1.42
N LEU A 97 16.46 -15.48 0.60
CA LEU A 97 15.03 -15.34 0.30
C LEU A 97 14.42 -16.55 -0.42
N ASP A 98 15.24 -17.36 -1.09
CA ASP A 98 14.82 -18.59 -1.77
C ASP A 98 14.38 -19.70 -0.81
N GLU A 99 14.83 -19.65 0.46
CA GLU A 99 14.43 -20.59 1.51
C GLU A 99 13.13 -20.17 2.23
N ILE A 100 12.61 -18.98 1.93
CA ILE A 100 11.38 -18.49 2.54
C ILE A 100 10.20 -19.14 1.81
N GLU A 101 9.63 -20.18 2.42
CA GLU A 101 8.33 -20.70 2.01
C GLU A 101 7.27 -19.60 2.13
N ILE A 102 6.70 -19.23 1.00
CA ILE A 102 5.64 -18.23 0.97
C ILE A 102 4.32 -18.95 1.23
N GLU A 103 3.89 -18.93 2.48
CA GLU A 103 2.59 -19.50 2.86
C GLU A 103 1.45 -18.78 2.13
N GLY A 104 0.63 -19.57 1.44
CA GLY A 104 -0.69 -19.21 0.92
C GLY A 104 -0.75 -19.09 -0.60
N GLU A 105 -1.22 -20.14 -1.27
CA GLU A 105 -2.01 -19.93 -2.48
C GLU A 105 -3.22 -19.05 -2.12
N GLY A 106 -3.63 -18.15 -3.02
CA GLY A 106 -4.72 -17.24 -2.75
C GLY A 106 -5.98 -17.98 -2.32
N GLU A 107 -6.36 -17.84 -1.05
CA GLU A 107 -7.59 -18.41 -0.51
C GLU A 107 -8.82 -17.82 -1.22
N LYS A 108 -9.84 -18.65 -1.46
CA LYS A 108 -11.06 -18.17 -2.13
C LYS A 108 -11.78 -17.17 -1.21
N ILE A 109 -12.25 -16.05 -1.77
CA ILE A 109 -12.94 -14.97 -1.04
C ILE A 109 -14.10 -15.50 -0.17
N TRP A 110 -14.79 -16.55 -0.63
CA TRP A 110 -15.89 -17.19 0.10
C TRP A 110 -15.50 -17.71 1.50
N HIS A 111 -14.23 -18.05 1.73
CA HIS A 111 -13.75 -18.50 3.05
C HIS A 111 -13.85 -17.42 4.14
N MET A 112 -13.89 -16.14 3.74
CA MET A 112 -14.12 -15.04 4.68
C MET A 112 -15.52 -15.11 5.29
N LEU A 113 -16.52 -15.61 4.54
CA LEU A 113 -17.91 -15.70 4.98
C LEU A 113 -18.23 -17.00 5.71
N THR A 114 -17.43 -18.05 5.51
CA THR A 114 -17.65 -19.36 6.14
C THR A 114 -16.96 -19.49 7.49
N HIS A 115 -15.81 -18.83 7.68
CA HIS A 115 -15.06 -18.93 8.93
C HIS A 115 -15.55 -17.89 9.96
N PRO A 116 -16.05 -18.28 11.15
CA PRO A 116 -16.75 -17.38 12.07
C PRO A 116 -15.86 -16.22 12.55
N VAL A 117 -14.57 -16.46 12.80
CA VAL A 117 -13.62 -15.41 13.19
C VAL A 117 -13.37 -14.42 12.04
N LEU A 118 -13.28 -14.90 10.80
CA LEU A 118 -13.05 -14.03 9.64
C LEU A 118 -14.29 -13.22 9.34
N LEU A 119 -15.48 -13.84 9.40
CA LEU A 119 -16.75 -13.16 9.23
C LEU A 119 -16.91 -12.01 10.22
N VAL A 120 -16.67 -12.23 11.52
CA VAL A 120 -16.76 -11.18 12.53
C VAL A 120 -15.77 -10.05 12.26
N ARG A 121 -14.52 -10.37 11.90
CA ARG A 121 -13.52 -9.34 11.54
C ARG A 121 -13.90 -8.57 10.29
N SER A 122 -14.43 -9.24 9.26
CA SER A 122 -14.92 -8.62 8.04
C SER A 122 -16.10 -7.68 8.31
N LEU A 123 -17.04 -8.08 9.18
CA LEU A 123 -18.14 -7.22 9.61
C LEU A 123 -17.63 -6.01 10.38
N ILE A 124 -16.67 -6.20 11.29
CA ILE A 124 -16.05 -5.08 12.02
C ILE A 124 -15.41 -4.09 11.05
N VAL A 125 -14.67 -4.57 10.05
CA VAL A 125 -14.06 -3.71 9.03
C VAL A 125 -15.14 -2.99 8.21
N PHE A 126 -16.17 -3.70 7.75
CA PHE A 126 -17.27 -3.13 6.97
C PHE A 126 -18.05 -2.03 7.70
N PHE A 127 -18.18 -2.10 9.03
CA PHE A 127 -18.85 -1.06 9.80
C PHE A 127 -17.92 0.05 10.29
N ASN A 128 -16.59 -0.16 10.29
CA ASN A 128 -15.61 0.85 10.67
C ASN A 128 -15.10 1.68 9.49
N TRP A 129 -15.39 1.27 8.26
CA TRP A 129 -15.06 1.95 7.00
C TRP A 129 -16.35 2.34 6.29
#